data_AF-A0A3Q2C788-F1
#
_entry.id   AF-A0A3Q2C788-F1
#
_cell.length_a   1.000
_cell.length_b   1.000
_cell.length_c   1.000
_cell.angle_alpha   90.00
_cell.angle_beta   90.00
_cell.angle_gamma   90.00
#
_symmetry.space_group_name_H-M   'P 1'
#
loop_
_entity.id
_entity.type
_entity.pdbx_description
1 polymer ?
#
loop_
_entity_poly.entity_id
_entity_poly.type
_entity_poly.pdbx_seq_one_letter_code
_entity_poly.pdbx_strand_id
1 'polypeptide(L)'
;MKVTRHLKSGWTLEQEPLYKTHTVGLYIVVSVPSKGLTLIWDKNTRITIELNPDWRNKVCGLCGNFDSNEMNDLQIIGSAVVSSPLAFGNSWKISTPPCSDVTTEIFPCERHSYCSAWAQRRCMIIKGDTFRDCHLTVDPEPYYQACVQESCSCEFEGKFLGFCTAVAAYAEACGDLDVCMNWRTPDLCPVYCDYYNEQGQCRWHYESCGRILTCGTPNHSNQKLEGEKQLYMYTV
;
A
#
# COMPACT_ATOMS: atom_id res chain seq x y z
N MET A 1 -21.14 12.40 -62.24
CA MET A 1 -19.74 12.60 -62.69
C MET A 1 -19.04 13.48 -61.66
N LYS A 2 -17.93 12.98 -61.10
CA LYS A 2 -17.02 13.58 -60.10
C LYS A 2 -17.67 14.39 -58.95
N VAL A 3 -17.96 13.71 -57.84
CA VAL A 3 -17.91 14.33 -56.51
C VAL A 3 -16.53 14.02 -55.93
N THR A 4 -15.59 14.96 -56.10
CA THR A 4 -14.38 15.01 -55.29
C THR A 4 -14.73 15.61 -53.94
N ARG A 5 -14.61 14.83 -52.87
CA ARG A 5 -14.47 15.37 -51.51
C ARG A 5 -13.14 14.89 -50.95
N HIS A 6 -12.26 15.85 -50.70
CA HIS A 6 -10.94 15.69 -50.14
C HIS A 6 -11.01 14.96 -48.78
N LEU A 7 -10.31 13.83 -48.65
CA LEU A 7 -9.94 13.29 -47.35
C LEU A 7 -8.83 14.18 -46.77
N LYS A 8 -9.19 15.03 -45.80
CA LYS A 8 -8.25 15.41 -44.75
C LYS A 8 -8.45 14.42 -43.61
N SER A 9 -7.63 13.37 -43.56
CA SER A 9 -7.45 12.58 -42.34
C SER A 9 -6.64 13.43 -41.36
N GLY A 10 -7.33 14.17 -40.50
CA GLY A 10 -6.72 14.73 -39.30
C GLY A 10 -6.40 13.58 -38.37
N TRP A 11 -5.12 13.27 -38.22
CA TRP A 11 -4.63 12.43 -37.13
C TRP A 11 -4.70 13.27 -35.85
N THR A 12 -5.68 13.02 -35.00
CA THR A 12 -5.55 13.37 -33.58
C THR A 12 -4.60 12.33 -32.98
N LEU A 13 -3.35 12.74 -32.74
CA LEU A 13 -2.48 12.05 -31.79
C LEU A 13 -3.21 12.07 -30.44
N GLU A 14 -3.87 10.98 -30.08
CA GLU A 14 -4.26 10.75 -28.69
C GLU A 14 -2.95 10.73 -27.89
N GLN A 15 -2.68 11.84 -27.20
CA GLN A 15 -1.61 11.92 -26.23
C GLN A 15 -1.98 10.97 -25.10
N GLU A 16 -1.30 9.84 -25.00
CA GLU A 16 -1.40 8.95 -23.84
C GLU A 16 -1.25 9.80 -22.57
N PRO A 17 -2.15 9.66 -21.58
CA PRO A 17 -2.11 10.47 -20.38
C PRO A 17 -0.79 10.24 -19.63
N LEU A 18 -0.23 11.32 -19.08
CA LEU A 18 1.05 11.31 -18.38
C LEU A 18 1.10 10.30 -17.22
N TYR A 19 -0.05 10.04 -16.60
CA TYR A 19 -0.24 9.06 -15.54
C TYR A 19 -1.53 8.27 -15.78
N LYS A 20 -1.62 7.08 -15.20
CA LYS A 20 -2.82 6.23 -15.21
C LYS A 20 -3.23 5.94 -13.77
N THR A 21 -4.51 6.06 -13.48
CA THR A 21 -5.08 5.78 -12.15
C THR A 21 -6.06 4.62 -12.27
N HIS A 22 -5.90 3.63 -11.41
CA HIS A 22 -6.75 2.45 -11.35
C HIS A 22 -7.15 2.18 -9.90
N THR A 23 -8.38 1.71 -9.69
CA THR A 23 -8.78 1.12 -8.41
C THR A 23 -8.58 -0.39 -8.53
N VAL A 24 -7.73 -0.95 -7.68
CA VAL A 24 -7.35 -2.38 -7.70
C VAL A 24 -7.64 -2.95 -6.32
N GLY A 25 -8.72 -3.72 -6.21
CA GLY A 25 -9.21 -4.21 -4.93
C GLY A 25 -9.47 -3.06 -3.95
N LEU A 26 -8.86 -3.14 -2.76
CA LEU A 26 -9.02 -2.10 -1.74
C LEU A 26 -8.21 -0.82 -2.04
N TYR A 27 -7.31 -0.84 -3.02
CA TYR A 27 -6.28 0.16 -3.23
C TYR A 27 -6.56 1.11 -4.41
N ILE A 28 -5.96 2.29 -4.37
CA ILE A 28 -5.79 3.17 -5.52
C ILE A 28 -4.34 3.04 -6.01
N VAL A 29 -4.17 2.74 -7.29
CA VAL A 29 -2.88 2.61 -7.96
C VAL A 29 -2.72 3.75 -8.96
N VAL A 30 -1.74 4.61 -8.74
CA VAL A 30 -1.35 5.69 -9.66
C VAL A 30 -0.01 5.31 -10.28
N SER A 31 0.03 5.12 -11.58
CA SER A 31 1.25 4.77 -12.31
C SER A 31 1.66 5.90 -13.25
N VAL A 32 2.97 6.08 -13.40
CA VAL A 32 3.60 6.95 -14.40
C VAL A 32 4.49 6.06 -15.27
N PRO A 33 3.93 5.35 -16.27
CA PRO A 33 4.66 4.31 -17.01
C PRO A 33 5.93 4.84 -17.69
N SER A 34 5.88 6.08 -18.21
CA SER A 34 7.03 6.75 -18.85
C SER A 34 8.20 7.01 -17.90
N LYS A 35 7.98 6.90 -16.59
CA LYS A 35 9.00 7.07 -15.54
C LYS A 35 9.20 5.81 -14.71
N GLY A 36 8.44 4.73 -14.95
CA GLY A 36 8.51 3.52 -14.15
C GLY A 36 8.24 3.76 -12.67
N LEU A 37 7.26 4.62 -12.35
CA LEU A 37 6.85 4.94 -10.97
C LEU A 37 5.44 4.40 -10.74
N THR A 38 5.21 3.77 -9.60
CA THR A 38 3.87 3.36 -9.16
C THR A 38 3.65 3.74 -7.70
N LEU A 39 2.55 4.41 -7.41
CA LEU A 39 2.07 4.71 -6.06
C LEU A 39 0.85 3.84 -5.80
N ILE A 40 0.85 3.13 -4.67
CA ILE A 40 -0.26 2.31 -4.20
C ILE A 40 -0.70 2.88 -2.86
N TRP A 41 -1.98 3.24 -2.75
CA TRP A 41 -2.55 3.82 -1.55
C TRP A 41 -3.75 3.01 -1.07
N ASP A 42 -3.77 2.67 0.21
CA ASP A 42 -4.83 1.89 0.85
C ASP A 42 -6.10 2.71 1.17
N LYS A 43 -6.15 3.98 0.73
CA LYS A 43 -7.20 4.97 1.03
C LYS A 43 -7.24 5.43 2.49
N ASN A 44 -6.28 4.97 3.31
CA ASN A 44 -6.09 5.36 4.70
C ASN A 44 -4.68 5.94 4.87
N THR A 45 -3.82 5.30 5.65
CA THR A 45 -2.53 5.80 6.10
C THR A 45 -1.33 5.18 5.37
N ARG A 46 -1.53 4.11 4.59
CA ARG A 46 -0.43 3.38 3.97
C ARG A 46 -0.25 3.74 2.50
N ILE A 47 0.95 4.22 2.18
CA ILE A 47 1.40 4.49 0.82
C ILE A 47 2.62 3.62 0.53
N THR A 48 2.56 2.85 -0.55
CA THR A 48 3.71 2.12 -1.12
C THR A 48 4.16 2.84 -2.39
N ILE A 49 5.45 3.06 -2.53
CA ILE A 49 6.07 3.61 -3.74
C ILE A 49 6.96 2.54 -4.35
N GLU A 50 6.64 2.13 -5.57
CA GLU A 50 7.46 1.23 -6.37
C GLU A 50 8.21 2.04 -7.42
N LEU A 51 9.51 1.80 -7.50
CA LEU A 51 10.41 2.44 -8.45
C LEU A 51 11.02 1.38 -9.37
N ASN A 52 11.06 1.68 -10.67
CA ASN A 52 11.87 0.91 -11.61
C ASN A 52 13.35 0.95 -11.17
N PRO A 53 14.11 -0.16 -11.31
CA PRO A 53 15.55 -0.20 -11.04
C PRO A 53 16.38 0.92 -11.67
N ASP A 54 15.90 1.56 -12.74
CA ASP A 54 16.52 2.75 -13.33
C ASP A 54 16.68 3.92 -12.34
N TRP A 55 15.92 3.94 -11.24
CA TRP A 55 16.01 4.95 -10.17
C TRP A 55 17.07 4.62 -9.11
N ARG A 56 17.76 3.48 -9.20
CA ARG A 56 18.80 3.07 -8.24
C ARG A 56 19.86 4.16 -8.11
N ASN A 57 20.16 4.58 -6.88
CA ASN A 57 21.07 5.71 -6.58
C ASN A 57 20.65 7.09 -7.14
N LYS A 58 19.38 7.27 -7.56
CA LYS A 58 18.89 8.55 -8.14
C LYS A 58 17.80 9.20 -7.30
N VAL A 59 17.48 8.62 -6.15
CA VAL A 59 16.47 9.12 -5.23
C VAL A 59 17.10 9.41 -3.88
N CYS A 60 16.40 10.22 -3.10
CA CYS A 60 16.73 10.54 -1.73
C CYS A 60 15.43 10.94 -1.03
N GLY A 61 15.41 10.86 0.30
CA GLY A 61 14.25 11.19 1.10
C GLY A 61 14.09 10.25 2.28
N LEU A 62 12.89 10.27 2.86
CA LEU A 62 12.53 9.38 3.96
C LEU A 62 12.55 7.88 3.58
N CYS A 63 12.47 7.56 2.30
CA CYS A 63 12.55 6.19 1.78
C CYS A 63 13.97 5.75 1.41
N GLY A 64 15.00 6.48 1.84
CA GLY A 64 16.40 6.15 1.57
C GLY A 64 16.86 6.55 0.16
N ASN A 65 17.97 5.95 -0.29
CA ASN A 65 18.63 6.29 -1.56
C ASN A 65 18.47 5.22 -2.66
N PHE A 66 17.81 4.10 -2.33
CA PHE A 66 17.56 2.98 -3.22
C PHE A 66 18.84 2.39 -3.82
N ASP A 67 19.87 2.14 -3.02
CA ASP A 67 21.15 1.52 -3.44
C ASP A 67 21.33 0.07 -2.96
N SER A 68 20.29 -0.51 -2.34
CA SER A 68 20.28 -1.84 -1.70
C SER A 68 21.20 -1.98 -0.48
N ASN A 69 21.60 -0.88 0.16
CA ASN A 69 22.39 -0.87 1.38
C ASN A 69 21.67 -0.09 2.50
N GLU A 70 20.87 -0.81 3.30
CA GLU A 70 20.10 -0.25 4.42
C GLU A 70 20.95 0.56 5.43
N MET A 71 22.25 0.27 5.54
CA MET A 71 23.15 0.92 6.49
C MET A 71 23.40 2.40 6.20
N ASN A 72 23.06 2.89 4.99
CA ASN A 72 23.24 4.29 4.61
C ASN A 72 21.93 5.02 4.29
N ASP A 73 20.77 4.40 4.48
CA ASP A 73 19.47 4.98 4.12
C ASP A 73 19.09 6.18 4.99
N LEU A 74 19.63 6.28 6.21
CA LEU A 74 19.49 7.46 7.08
C LEU A 74 20.41 8.62 6.64
N GLN A 75 20.32 9.01 5.38
CA GLN A 75 21.09 10.10 4.78
C GLN A 75 20.34 11.43 4.87
N ILE A 76 20.95 12.45 5.48
CA ILE A 76 20.35 13.78 5.63
C ILE A 76 20.59 14.68 4.41
N ILE A 77 19.83 15.77 4.30
CA ILE A 77 20.12 16.85 3.34
C ILE A 77 21.56 17.32 3.56
N GLY A 78 22.39 17.25 2.50
CA GLY A 78 23.84 17.49 2.60
C GLY A 78 24.69 16.21 2.56
N SER A 79 24.07 15.04 2.39
CA SER A 79 24.70 13.73 2.11
C SER A 79 25.42 13.05 3.29
N ALA A 80 25.32 13.57 4.51
CA ALA A 80 25.84 12.89 5.69
C ALA A 80 24.92 11.74 6.12
N VAL A 81 25.50 10.63 6.56
CA VAL A 81 24.76 9.50 7.15
C VAL A 81 24.73 9.67 8.66
N VAL A 82 23.55 9.52 9.26
CA VAL A 82 23.35 9.65 10.71
C VAL A 82 22.75 8.36 11.28
N SER A 83 22.94 8.12 12.58
CA SER A 83 22.32 6.99 13.27
C SER A 83 20.98 7.34 13.94
N SER A 84 20.62 8.63 14.02
CA SER A 84 19.42 9.10 14.69
C SER A 84 18.26 9.24 13.70
N PRO A 85 17.16 8.47 13.87
CA PRO A 85 15.96 8.63 13.05
C PRO A 85 15.33 10.03 13.16
N LEU A 86 15.38 10.65 14.35
CA LEU A 86 14.91 12.01 14.56
C LEU A 86 15.72 13.04 13.76
N ALA A 87 17.06 12.96 13.83
CA ALA A 87 17.92 13.85 13.05
C ALA A 87 17.69 13.67 11.55
N PHE A 88 17.53 12.42 11.11
CA PHE A 88 17.19 12.07 9.74
C PHE A 88 15.85 12.66 9.30
N GLY A 89 14.76 12.37 10.01
CA GLY A 89 13.41 12.83 9.67
C GLY A 89 13.28 14.35 9.67
N ASN A 90 13.84 15.02 10.68
CA ASN A 90 13.84 16.48 10.76
C ASN A 90 14.59 17.15 9.61
N SER A 91 15.60 16.48 9.03
CA SER A 91 16.33 17.01 7.89
C SER A 91 15.49 17.09 6.62
N TRP A 92 14.48 16.24 6.46
CA TRP A 92 13.63 16.14 5.27
C TRP A 92 12.37 17.02 5.32
N LYS A 93 12.24 17.90 6.32
CA LYS A 93 11.10 18.80 6.42
C LYS A 93 11.06 19.82 5.27
N ILE A 94 9.86 20.07 4.74
CA ILE A 94 9.64 21.17 3.81
C ILE A 94 9.44 22.47 4.59
N SER A 95 9.98 23.57 4.09
CA SER A 95 9.97 24.88 4.76
C SER A 95 8.59 25.57 4.76
N THR A 96 7.56 24.96 4.15
CA THR A 96 6.24 25.57 4.02
C THR A 96 5.13 24.52 4.13
N PRO A 97 4.28 24.59 5.18
CA PRO A 97 4.35 25.51 6.33
C PRO A 97 5.62 25.27 7.19
N PRO A 98 6.09 26.25 7.98
CA PRO A 98 7.21 26.05 8.88
C PRO A 98 6.87 25.00 9.96
N CYS A 99 7.71 23.99 10.10
CA CYS A 99 7.56 22.91 11.08
C CYS A 99 8.72 22.90 12.08
N SER A 100 8.39 22.72 13.36
CA SER A 100 9.36 22.51 14.44
C SER A 100 10.00 21.14 14.35
N ASP A 101 11.23 21.01 14.87
CA ASP A 101 11.88 19.72 14.98
C ASP A 101 11.18 18.84 16.02
N VAL A 102 11.09 17.55 15.72
CA VAL A 102 10.74 16.52 16.70
C VAL A 102 11.96 16.23 17.55
N THR A 103 11.86 16.47 18.86
CA THR A 103 12.97 16.32 19.82
C THR A 103 12.91 15.02 20.60
N THR A 104 11.74 14.38 20.66
CA THR A 104 11.47 13.14 21.38
C THR A 104 10.51 12.28 20.56
N GLU A 105 10.82 11.00 20.42
CA GLU A 105 9.85 10.02 19.91
C GLU A 105 8.77 9.83 20.98
N ILE A 106 7.51 10.07 20.60
CA ILE A 106 6.36 9.83 21.47
C ILE A 106 5.51 8.78 20.79
N PHE A 107 5.50 7.59 21.37
CA PHE A 107 4.70 6.49 20.86
C PHE A 107 3.25 6.61 21.32
N PRO A 108 2.24 6.42 20.42
CA PRO A 108 0.83 6.53 20.79
C PRO A 108 0.43 5.73 22.03
N CYS A 109 1.01 4.54 22.23
CA CYS A 109 0.72 3.70 23.39
C CYS A 109 1.27 4.25 24.72
N GLU A 110 2.34 5.06 24.68
CA GLU A 110 2.89 5.71 25.88
C GLU A 110 2.01 6.88 26.32
N ARG A 111 1.45 7.60 25.33
CA ARG A 111 0.48 8.66 25.57
C ARG A 111 -0.89 8.12 26.02
N HIS A 112 -1.31 6.97 25.50
CA HIS A 112 -2.59 6.32 25.76
C HIS A 112 -2.41 4.93 26.37
N SER A 113 -1.85 4.86 27.58
CA SER A 113 -1.49 3.59 28.24
C SER A 113 -2.65 2.62 28.44
N TYR A 114 -3.88 3.10 28.60
CA TYR A 114 -5.08 2.25 28.73
C TYR A 114 -5.39 1.44 27.45
N CYS A 115 -4.90 1.87 26.30
CA CYS A 115 -5.08 1.21 25.02
C CYS A 115 -4.02 0.16 24.70
N SER A 116 -2.87 0.24 25.37
CA SER A 116 -1.70 -0.60 25.09
C SER A 116 -2.02 -2.09 25.21
N ALA A 117 -2.65 -2.52 26.32
CA ALA A 117 -3.00 -3.92 26.52
C ALA A 117 -4.00 -4.45 25.47
N TRP A 118 -4.93 -3.59 25.03
CA TRP A 118 -5.88 -3.95 23.98
C TRP A 118 -5.18 -4.08 22.62
N ALA A 119 -4.35 -3.10 22.26
CA ALA A 119 -3.57 -3.09 21.03
C ALA A 119 -2.65 -4.31 20.93
N GLN A 120 -1.87 -4.59 21.98
CA GLN A 120 -1.03 -5.79 22.09
C GLN A 120 -1.83 -7.06 21.86
N ARG A 121 -2.95 -7.23 22.58
CA ARG A 121 -3.79 -8.43 22.44
C ARG A 121 -4.37 -8.58 21.03
N ARG A 122 -4.82 -7.48 20.42
CA ARG A 122 -5.43 -7.52 19.08
C ARG A 122 -4.40 -7.82 17.99
N CYS A 123 -3.21 -7.23 18.10
CA CYS A 123 -2.10 -7.43 17.17
C CYS A 123 -1.45 -8.83 17.27
N MET A 124 -1.75 -9.62 18.30
CA MET A 124 -1.27 -11.01 18.41
C MET A 124 -1.68 -11.90 17.24
N ILE A 125 -2.68 -11.51 16.43
CA ILE A 125 -2.99 -12.24 15.19
C ILE A 125 -1.75 -12.39 14.30
N ILE A 126 -0.90 -11.35 14.19
CA ILE A 126 0.32 -11.37 13.36
C ILE A 126 1.28 -12.47 13.81
N LYS A 127 1.37 -12.70 15.13
CA LYS A 127 2.21 -13.73 15.75
C LYS A 127 1.48 -15.05 16.00
N GLY A 128 0.19 -15.12 15.68
CA GLY A 128 -0.67 -16.26 15.96
C GLY A 128 -0.72 -17.25 14.81
N ASP A 129 -1.46 -18.34 15.01
CA ASP A 129 -1.58 -19.43 14.04
C ASP A 129 -2.16 -18.99 12.69
N THR A 130 -2.93 -17.90 12.65
CA THR A 130 -3.47 -17.33 11.41
C THR A 130 -2.39 -17.02 10.38
N PHE A 131 -1.17 -16.68 10.82
CA PHE A 131 -0.05 -16.35 9.94
C PHE A 131 1.12 -17.35 10.03
N ARG A 132 0.90 -18.53 10.60
CA ARG A 132 1.96 -19.52 10.88
C ARG A 132 2.85 -19.83 9.68
N ASP A 133 2.24 -19.99 8.50
CA ASP A 133 2.99 -20.35 7.30
C ASP A 133 3.85 -19.17 6.80
N CYS A 134 3.42 -17.93 7.04
CA CYS A 134 4.19 -16.73 6.71
C CYS A 134 5.34 -16.46 7.68
N HIS A 135 5.24 -16.91 8.93
CA HIS A 135 6.34 -16.78 9.92
C HIS A 135 7.64 -17.41 9.45
N LEU A 136 7.57 -18.39 8.54
CA LEU A 136 8.74 -19.05 7.97
C LEU A 136 9.49 -18.18 6.94
N THR A 137 8.84 -17.16 6.40
CA THR A 137 9.35 -16.35 5.28
C THR A 137 9.48 -14.86 5.60
N VAL A 138 8.63 -14.34 6.49
CA VAL A 138 8.63 -12.92 6.90
C VAL A 138 8.62 -12.84 8.42
N ASP A 139 9.61 -12.14 9.00
CA ASP A 139 9.68 -11.89 10.44
C ASP A 139 8.44 -11.11 10.92
N PRO A 140 7.61 -11.68 11.83
CA PRO A 140 6.41 -11.00 12.33
C PRO A 140 6.72 -9.86 13.31
N GLU A 141 7.93 -9.77 13.89
CA GLU A 141 8.20 -8.83 14.98
C GLU A 141 8.02 -7.35 14.57
N PRO A 142 8.61 -6.85 13.46
CA PRO A 142 8.45 -5.45 13.07
C PRO A 142 7.00 -5.08 12.78
N TYR A 143 6.24 -5.98 12.15
CA TYR A 143 4.83 -5.79 11.83
C TYR A 143 3.95 -5.80 13.07
N TYR A 144 4.25 -6.66 14.04
CA TYR A 144 3.57 -6.67 15.34
C TYR A 144 3.78 -5.35 16.08
N GLN A 145 5.01 -4.85 16.15
CA GLN A 145 5.31 -3.58 16.81
C GLN A 145 4.61 -2.41 16.11
N ALA A 146 4.66 -2.36 14.77
CA ALA A 146 3.93 -1.37 13.98
C ALA A 146 2.42 -1.43 14.24
N CYS A 147 1.83 -2.62 14.25
CA CYS A 147 0.42 -2.83 14.56
C CYS A 147 0.05 -2.28 15.94
N VAL A 148 0.87 -2.54 16.97
CA VAL A 148 0.62 -2.04 18.31
C VAL A 148 0.62 -0.51 18.32
N GLN A 149 1.59 0.12 17.66
CA GLN A 149 1.67 1.58 17.57
C GLN A 149 0.48 2.19 16.83
N GLU A 150 0.09 1.63 15.68
CA GLU A 150 -1.07 2.11 14.91
C GLU A 150 -2.41 1.87 15.62
N SER A 151 -2.51 0.78 16.39
CA SER A 151 -3.71 0.42 17.14
C SER A 151 -3.92 1.25 18.42
N CYS A 152 -2.89 1.96 18.88
CA CYS A 152 -2.94 2.75 20.11
C CYS A 152 -3.58 4.14 19.95
N SER A 153 -4.08 4.49 18.76
CA SER A 153 -4.85 5.71 18.53
C SER A 153 -6.32 5.53 18.92
N CYS A 154 -6.62 5.61 20.21
CA CYS A 154 -7.98 5.43 20.77
C CYS A 154 -8.96 6.58 20.56
N GLU A 155 -8.61 7.57 19.75
CA GLU A 155 -9.51 8.66 19.36
C GLU A 155 -10.63 8.20 18.41
N PHE A 156 -10.50 6.99 17.83
CA PHE A 156 -11.47 6.43 16.89
C PHE A 156 -12.39 5.42 17.57
N GLU A 157 -13.56 5.90 18.02
CA GLU A 157 -14.68 5.06 18.43
C GLU A 157 -15.04 4.03 17.33
N GLY A 158 -14.53 2.80 17.44
CA GLY A 158 -14.91 1.67 16.58
C GLY A 158 -14.35 1.68 15.15
N LYS A 159 -13.51 2.64 14.76
CA LYS A 159 -12.84 2.65 13.45
C LYS A 159 -11.38 2.21 13.63
N PHE A 160 -11.18 0.91 13.75
CA PHE A 160 -9.88 0.24 13.90
C PHE A 160 -9.04 0.25 12.62
N LEU A 161 -8.98 1.40 11.93
CA LEU A 161 -8.36 1.52 10.60
C LEU A 161 -6.87 1.20 10.65
N GLY A 162 -6.13 1.72 11.65
CA GLY A 162 -4.70 1.41 11.84
C GLY A 162 -4.44 -0.08 12.07
N PHE A 163 -5.22 -0.74 12.93
CA PHE A 163 -5.10 -2.19 13.14
C PHE A 163 -5.24 -2.98 11.82
N CYS A 164 -6.31 -2.69 11.04
CA CYS A 164 -6.55 -3.40 9.79
C CYS A 164 -5.49 -3.09 8.73
N THR A 165 -5.00 -1.85 8.65
CA THR A 165 -3.92 -1.44 7.75
C THR A 165 -2.61 -2.17 8.09
N ALA A 166 -2.24 -2.26 9.38
CA ALA A 166 -1.03 -2.96 9.81
C ALA A 166 -1.07 -4.47 9.54
N VAL A 167 -2.20 -5.14 9.83
CA VAL A 167 -2.34 -6.57 9.55
C VAL A 167 -2.38 -6.85 8.04
N ALA A 168 -3.04 -5.99 7.25
CA ALA A 168 -3.03 -6.08 5.79
C ALA A 168 -1.61 -5.93 5.22
N ALA A 169 -0.78 -5.04 5.78
CA ALA A 169 0.61 -4.88 5.37
C ALA A 169 1.45 -6.15 5.60
N TYR A 170 1.21 -6.87 6.70
CA TYR A 170 1.85 -8.16 6.92
C TYR A 170 1.36 -9.21 5.93
N ALA A 171 0.04 -9.31 5.71
CA ALA A 171 -0.53 -10.24 4.74
C ALA A 171 -0.02 -10.00 3.31
N GLU A 172 0.19 -8.74 2.91
CA GLU A 172 0.77 -8.39 1.61
C GLU A 172 2.23 -8.83 1.49
N ALA A 173 3.05 -8.60 2.52
CA ALA A 173 4.43 -9.08 2.54
C ALA A 173 4.52 -10.61 2.43
N CYS A 174 3.58 -11.34 3.05
CA CYS A 174 3.44 -12.78 2.86
C CYS A 174 3.06 -13.12 1.40
N GLY A 175 2.08 -12.40 0.85
CA GLY A 175 1.59 -12.60 -0.51
C GLY A 175 2.66 -12.39 -1.58
N ASP A 176 3.54 -11.40 -1.40
CA ASP A 176 4.67 -11.13 -2.28
C ASP A 176 5.61 -12.35 -2.40
N LEU A 177 5.74 -13.14 -1.32
CA LEU A 177 6.47 -14.41 -1.28
C LEU A 177 5.60 -15.64 -1.59
N ASP A 178 4.46 -15.44 -2.26
CA ASP A 178 3.50 -16.48 -2.65
C ASP A 178 2.81 -17.20 -1.47
N VAL A 179 2.85 -16.63 -0.27
CA VAL A 179 2.15 -17.13 0.92
C VAL A 179 0.83 -16.38 1.11
N CYS A 180 -0.23 -16.91 0.51
CA CYS A 180 -1.57 -16.32 0.60
C CYS A 180 -2.26 -16.65 1.92
N MET A 181 -2.67 -15.62 2.67
CA MET A 181 -3.36 -15.78 3.95
C MET A 181 -4.76 -15.14 3.92
N ASN A 182 -5.79 -15.94 4.20
CA ASN A 182 -7.15 -15.41 4.42
C ASN A 182 -7.36 -15.13 5.91
N TRP A 183 -7.12 -13.89 6.33
CA TRP A 183 -7.11 -13.49 7.73
C TRP A 183 -8.36 -12.67 8.15
N ARG A 184 -9.09 -12.11 7.18
CA ARG A 184 -10.28 -11.29 7.44
C ARG A 184 -11.48 -12.17 7.77
N THR A 185 -12.31 -11.71 8.69
CA THR A 185 -13.57 -12.37 9.06
C THR A 185 -14.68 -11.32 9.24
N PRO A 186 -15.96 -11.71 9.34
CA PRO A 186 -17.04 -10.76 9.62
C PRO A 186 -16.82 -9.91 10.88
N ASP A 187 -16.11 -10.45 11.89
CA ASP A 187 -15.80 -9.78 13.16
C ASP A 187 -14.38 -9.17 13.20
N LEU A 188 -13.60 -9.36 12.14
CA LEU A 188 -12.20 -8.94 12.07
C LEU A 188 -11.91 -8.31 10.70
N CYS A 189 -11.89 -6.98 10.68
CA CYS A 189 -11.60 -6.19 9.49
C CYS A 189 -12.46 -6.61 8.29
N PRO A 190 -13.80 -6.61 8.41
CA PRO A 190 -14.69 -7.09 7.37
C PRO A 190 -14.57 -6.25 6.09
N VAL A 191 -14.75 -6.90 4.95
CA VAL A 191 -14.84 -6.28 3.62
C VAL A 191 -16.19 -6.66 3.04
N TYR A 192 -16.90 -5.68 2.47
CA TYR A 192 -18.28 -5.83 2.00
C TYR A 192 -18.37 -5.91 0.47
N CYS A 193 -17.70 -6.88 -0.16
CA CYS A 193 -17.68 -7.02 -1.62
C CYS A 193 -19.06 -7.31 -2.22
N ASP A 194 -19.95 -7.97 -1.46
CA ASP A 194 -21.30 -8.30 -1.93
C ASP A 194 -22.18 -7.06 -2.12
N TYR A 195 -21.79 -5.92 -1.54
CA TYR A 195 -22.46 -4.63 -1.77
C TYR A 195 -22.55 -4.27 -3.26
N TYR A 196 -21.58 -4.71 -4.06
CA TYR A 196 -21.52 -4.44 -5.50
C TYR A 196 -22.29 -5.44 -6.35
N ASN A 197 -22.84 -6.51 -5.75
CA ASN A 197 -23.66 -7.48 -6.45
C ASN A 197 -25.13 -7.03 -6.52
N GLU A 198 -25.74 -7.15 -7.70
CA GLU A 198 -27.20 -7.08 -7.81
C GLU A 198 -27.84 -8.32 -7.17
N GLN A 199 -29.14 -8.26 -6.86
CA GLN A 199 -29.85 -9.39 -6.26
C GLN A 199 -29.71 -10.66 -7.10
N GLY A 200 -29.25 -11.75 -6.47
CA GLY A 200 -29.03 -13.04 -7.13
C GLY A 200 -27.74 -13.15 -7.94
N GLN A 201 -26.89 -12.12 -7.96
CA GLN A 201 -25.55 -12.18 -8.57
C GLN A 201 -24.46 -12.46 -7.52
N CYS A 202 -23.38 -13.10 -7.95
CA CYS A 202 -22.17 -13.33 -7.16
C CYS A 202 -20.95 -13.08 -8.05
N ARG A 203 -20.89 -11.87 -8.63
CA ARG A 203 -19.80 -11.48 -9.55
C ARG A 203 -18.63 -10.91 -8.79
N TRP A 204 -18.92 -10.05 -7.82
CA TRP A 204 -17.95 -9.46 -6.92
C TRP A 204 -17.79 -10.35 -5.70
N HIS A 205 -16.55 -10.71 -5.38
CA HIS A 205 -16.22 -11.41 -4.15
C HIS A 205 -14.90 -10.88 -3.59
N TYR A 206 -14.67 -11.13 -2.31
CA TYR A 206 -13.37 -10.87 -1.70
C TYR A 206 -12.36 -11.92 -2.18
N GLU A 207 -11.18 -11.46 -2.54
CA GLU A 207 -10.02 -12.27 -2.85
C GLU A 207 -8.90 -11.84 -1.89
N SER A 208 -8.47 -12.75 -1.01
CA SER A 208 -7.42 -12.49 -0.01
C SER A 208 -6.04 -12.33 -0.65
N CYS A 209 -5.85 -12.94 -1.81
CA CYS A 209 -4.63 -12.86 -2.58
C CYS A 209 -4.96 -13.09 -4.05
N GLY A 210 -4.49 -12.22 -4.93
CA GLY A 210 -4.74 -12.46 -6.35
C GLY A 210 -4.08 -11.45 -7.25
N ARG A 211 -3.73 -11.93 -8.44
CA ARG A 211 -3.49 -11.04 -9.58
C ARG A 211 -4.85 -10.49 -10.02
N ILE A 212 -5.08 -9.23 -9.70
CA ILE A 212 -6.28 -8.52 -10.15
C ILE A 212 -6.03 -8.10 -11.61
N LEU A 213 -6.71 -8.78 -12.53
CA LEU A 213 -6.69 -8.44 -13.95
C LEU A 213 -7.75 -7.39 -14.22
N THR A 214 -7.36 -6.26 -14.80
CA THR A 214 -8.28 -5.20 -15.23
C THR A 214 -8.27 -5.07 -16.75
N CYS A 215 -9.42 -4.76 -17.35
CA CYS A 215 -9.50 -4.50 -18.78
C CYS A 215 -8.63 -3.28 -19.17
N GLY A 216 -7.82 -3.42 -20.23
CA GLY A 216 -7.06 -2.31 -20.81
C GLY A 216 -5.59 -2.18 -20.38
N THR A 217 -5.10 -3.07 -19.51
CA THR A 217 -3.65 -3.19 -19.22
C THR A 217 -3.14 -4.54 -19.70
N PRO A 218 -2.35 -4.61 -20.80
CA PRO A 218 -1.73 -5.87 -21.25
C PRO A 218 -0.58 -6.30 -20.33
N ASN A 219 -0.14 -5.42 -19.44
CA ASN A 219 0.99 -5.65 -18.57
C ASN A 219 0.51 -6.06 -17.18
N HIS A 220 0.91 -7.28 -16.82
CA HIS A 220 0.85 -7.86 -15.50
C HIS A 220 1.22 -6.82 -14.43
N SER A 221 0.22 -6.33 -13.69
CA SER A 221 0.51 -5.99 -12.30
C SER A 221 0.95 -7.31 -11.66
N ASN A 222 2.23 -7.39 -11.27
CA ASN A 222 2.73 -8.47 -10.42
C ASN A 222 2.24 -8.31 -8.97
N GLN A 223 1.50 -7.23 -8.68
CA GLN A 223 1.08 -6.91 -7.33
C GLN A 223 -0.04 -7.87 -6.92
N LYS A 224 0.13 -8.49 -5.76
CA LYS A 224 -0.82 -9.42 -5.15
C LYS A 224 -1.57 -8.69 -4.04
N LEU A 225 -2.37 -7.71 -4.45
CA LEU A 225 -3.17 -6.92 -3.54
C LEU A 225 -4.47 -7.66 -3.21
N GLU A 226 -4.88 -7.61 -1.95
CA GLU A 226 -6.20 -8.10 -1.55
C GLU A 226 -7.31 -7.17 -2.04
N GLY A 227 -8.50 -7.73 -2.24
CA GLY A 227 -9.72 -6.95 -2.39
C GLY A 227 -10.75 -7.53 -3.33
N GLU A 228 -11.60 -6.64 -3.82
CA GLU A 228 -12.73 -6.97 -4.69
C GLU A 228 -12.26 -7.47 -6.06
N LYS A 229 -12.71 -8.67 -6.41
CA LYS A 229 -12.46 -9.27 -7.72
C LYS A 229 -13.79 -9.57 -8.40
N GLN A 230 -13.88 -9.20 -9.67
CA GLN A 230 -15.00 -9.55 -10.53
C GLN A 230 -14.68 -10.85 -11.27
N LEU A 231 -15.46 -11.91 -11.04
CA LEU A 231 -15.43 -13.10 -11.89
C LEU A 231 -16.09 -12.76 -13.23
N TYR A 232 -15.29 -12.63 -14.28
CA TYR A 232 -15.81 -12.74 -15.63
C TYR A 232 -16.16 -14.22 -15.85
N MET A 233 -17.45 -14.54 -15.81
CA MET A 233 -17.91 -15.80 -16.40
C MET A 233 -17.64 -15.68 -17.90
N TYR A 234 -16.58 -16.34 -18.37
CA TYR A 234 -16.49 -16.67 -19.78
C TYR A 234 -17.66 -17.61 -20.07
N THR A 235 -18.75 -17.10 -20.64
CA THR A 235 -19.67 -17.93 -21.41
C THR A 235 -18.87 -18.49 -22.58
N VAL A 236 -18.58 -19.79 -22.50
CA VAL A 236 -18.05 -20.60 -23.60
C VAL A 236 -19.05 -20.63 -24.74
#